data_AF-A0AAX0WVA8-F1
#
_entry.id   AF-A0AAX0WVA8-F1
#
_cell.length_a   1.000
_cell.length_b   1.000
_cell.length_c   1.000
_cell.angle_alpha   90.00
_cell.angle_beta   90.00
_cell.angle_gamma   90.00
#
_symmetry.space_group_name_H-M   'P 1'
#
loop_
_entity.id
_entity.type
_entity.pdbx_description
1 polymer ?
#
loop_
_entity_poly.entity_id
_entity_poly.type
_entity_poly.pdbx_seq_one_letter_code
_entity_poly.pdbx_strand_id
1 'polypeptide(L)'
;MLLTLAMVVLLSSILVFFSEEFIKAFNKFFAIKGAKLLVPMFAASWLIYTFSFWCLWAIFYVREILVEVLNFLVRIMPFQNGAVSVVLIFMLTFLSVVPVLILDIFSRRKKFKGYQYPYVTSGVIWLISVFLLVII
;
A
#
# COMPACT_ATOMS: atom_id res chain seq x y z
N MET A 1 -2.92 -34.04 -13.21
CA MET A 1 -1.79 -33.27 -13.77
C MET A 1 -1.94 -32.92 -15.25
N LEU A 2 -2.18 -33.88 -16.14
CA LEU A 2 -2.35 -33.59 -17.58
C LEU A 2 -3.59 -32.72 -17.88
N LEU A 3 -4.73 -33.01 -17.22
CA LEU A 3 -5.96 -32.22 -17.35
C LEU A 3 -5.79 -30.76 -16.91
N THR A 4 -5.10 -30.54 -15.79
CA THR A 4 -4.82 -29.19 -15.26
C THR A 4 -3.89 -28.41 -16.17
N LEU A 5 -2.86 -29.07 -16.73
CA LEU A 5 -1.97 -28.47 -17.72
C LEU A 5 -2.73 -28.10 -19.00
N ALA A 6 -3.58 -29.00 -19.50
CA ALA A 6 -4.40 -28.74 -20.67
C ALA A 6 -5.35 -27.56 -20.47
N MET A 7 -6.02 -27.45 -19.31
CA MET A 7 -6.84 -26.29 -19.00
C MET A 7 -6.03 -25.00 -18.92
N VAL A 8 -4.86 -25.02 -18.29
CA VAL A 8 -3.99 -23.83 -18.19
C VAL A 8 -3.55 -23.36 -19.58
N VAL A 9 -3.14 -24.29 -20.46
CA VAL A 9 -2.77 -23.97 -21.86
C VAL A 9 -3.96 -23.41 -22.64
N LEU A 10 -5.15 -24.01 -22.49
CA LEU A 10 -6.35 -23.57 -23.19
C LEU A 10 -6.78 -22.17 -22.71
N LEU A 11 -6.83 -21.93 -21.40
CA LEU A 11 -7.15 -20.62 -20.82
C LEU A 11 -6.13 -19.54 -21.19
N SER A 12 -4.84 -19.87 -21.16
CA SER A 12 -3.78 -18.92 -21.56
C SER A 12 -3.84 -18.62 -23.06
N SER A 13 -4.15 -19.60 -23.92
CA SER A 13 -4.35 -19.34 -25.35
C SER A 13 -5.55 -18.42 -25.60
N ILE A 14 -6.67 -18.62 -24.90
CA ILE A 14 -7.85 -17.75 -25.02
C ILE A 14 -7.50 -16.32 -24.58
N LEU A 15 -6.79 -16.16 -23.46
CA LEU A 15 -6.34 -14.86 -22.98
C LEU A 15 -5.45 -14.11 -23.97
N VAL A 16 -4.55 -14.82 -24.65
CA VAL A 16 -3.62 -14.23 -25.64
C VAL A 16 -4.36 -13.86 -26.93
N PHE A 17 -5.16 -14.78 -27.47
CA PHE A 17 -5.89 -14.56 -28.73
C PHE A 17 -6.94 -13.46 -28.63
N PHE A 18 -7.64 -13.37 -27.49
CA PHE A 18 -8.68 -12.36 -27.26
C PHE A 18 -8.17 -11.16 -26.45
N SER A 19 -6.84 -10.97 -26.36
CA SER A 19 -6.23 -9.95 -25.50
C SER A 19 -6.73 -8.53 -25.81
N GLU A 20 -6.92 -8.19 -27.09
CA GLU A 20 -7.49 -6.89 -27.47
C GLU A 20 -8.94 -6.71 -27.03
N GLU A 21 -9.78 -7.73 -27.17
CA GLU A 21 -11.18 -7.68 -26.72
C GLU A 21 -11.29 -7.62 -25.20
N PHE A 22 -10.43 -8.36 -24.49
CA PHE A 22 -10.33 -8.25 -23.04
C PHE A 22 -9.88 -6.86 -22.62
N ILE A 23 -8.87 -6.25 -23.26
CA ILE A 23 -8.43 -4.88 -22.95
C ILE A 23 -9.54 -3.87 -23.22
N LYS A 24 -10.27 -3.99 -24.33
CA LYS A 24 -11.43 -3.13 -24.64
C LYS A 24 -12.55 -3.28 -23.61
N ALA A 25 -12.85 -4.51 -23.18
CA ALA A 25 -13.83 -4.78 -22.14
C ALA A 25 -13.39 -4.25 -20.77
N PHE A 26 -12.11 -4.44 -20.41
CA PHE A 26 -11.52 -3.95 -19.17
C PHE A 26 -11.56 -2.42 -19.11
N ASN A 27 -11.15 -1.74 -20.19
CA ASN A 27 -11.22 -0.29 -20.29
C ASN A 27 -12.67 0.23 -20.17
N LYS A 28 -13.65 -0.49 -20.75
CA LYS A 28 -15.07 -0.14 -20.61
C LYS A 28 -15.59 -0.34 -19.19
N PHE A 29 -15.14 -1.39 -18.51
CA PHE A 29 -15.46 -1.66 -17.10
C PHE A 29 -14.85 -0.60 -16.17
N PHE A 30 -13.60 -0.21 -16.42
CA PHE A 30 -12.89 0.82 -15.65
C PHE A 30 -13.33 2.26 -15.97
N ALA A 31 -13.98 2.49 -17.12
CA ALA A 31 -14.54 3.78 -17.49
C ALA A 31 -15.81 4.15 -16.69
N ILE A 32 -16.42 3.19 -15.98
CA ILE A 32 -17.56 3.44 -15.11
C ILE A 32 -17.08 4.30 -13.93
N LYS A 33 -17.73 5.45 -13.68
CA LYS A 33 -17.30 6.45 -12.67
C LYS A 33 -17.04 5.88 -11.26
N GLY A 34 -17.63 4.73 -10.90
CA GLY A 34 -17.41 4.03 -9.62
C GLY A 34 -16.33 2.93 -9.64
N ALA A 35 -15.85 2.49 -10.81
CA ALA A 35 -14.90 1.39 -10.93
C ALA A 35 -13.52 1.73 -10.33
N LYS A 36 -13.12 3.01 -10.36
CA LYS A 36 -11.89 3.47 -9.70
C LYS A 36 -11.88 3.26 -8.19
N LEU A 37 -13.04 3.11 -7.55
CA LEU A 37 -13.19 2.82 -6.12
C LEU A 37 -13.49 1.35 -5.87
N LEU A 38 -14.37 0.75 -6.69
CA LEU A 38 -14.74 -0.65 -6.56
C LEU A 38 -13.58 -1.61 -6.84
N VAL A 39 -12.72 -1.30 -7.81
CA VAL A 39 -11.57 -2.15 -8.13
C VAL A 39 -10.58 -2.25 -6.97
N PRO A 40 -10.09 -1.15 -6.37
CA PRO A 40 -9.21 -1.26 -5.20
C PRO A 40 -9.92 -1.89 -3.99
N MET A 41 -11.23 -1.66 -3.80
CA MET A 41 -11.99 -2.35 -2.74
C MET A 41 -12.11 -3.85 -3.00
N PHE A 42 -12.35 -4.27 -4.24
CA PHE A 42 -12.46 -5.68 -4.61
C PHE A 42 -11.10 -6.36 -4.54
N ALA A 43 -10.03 -5.68 -4.98
CA ALA A 43 -8.66 -6.15 -4.83
C ALA A 43 -8.30 -6.30 -3.36
N ALA A 44 -8.61 -5.32 -2.51
CA ALA A 44 -8.40 -5.41 -1.07
C ALA A 44 -9.22 -6.54 -0.44
N SER A 45 -10.50 -6.68 -0.80
CA SER A 45 -11.39 -7.74 -0.29
C SER A 45 -10.92 -9.12 -0.74
N TRP A 46 -10.43 -9.24 -1.97
CA TRP A 46 -9.84 -10.47 -2.50
C TRP A 46 -8.53 -10.80 -1.78
N LEU A 47 -7.66 -9.81 -1.54
CA LEU A 47 -6.44 -9.97 -0.74
C LEU A 47 -6.75 -10.43 0.68
N ILE A 48 -7.85 -9.93 1.25
CA ILE A 48 -8.34 -10.35 2.56
C ILE A 48 -8.85 -11.80 2.51
N TYR A 49 -9.62 -12.16 1.48
CA TYR A 49 -10.19 -13.50 1.35
C TYR A 49 -9.14 -14.56 1.02
N THR A 50 -8.13 -14.21 0.22
CA THR A 50 -6.99 -15.08 -0.11
C THR A 50 -5.81 -14.89 0.83
N PHE A 51 -6.01 -14.26 2.01
CA PHE A 51 -4.95 -13.92 2.97
C PHE A 51 -4.00 -15.11 3.14
N SER A 52 -2.85 -15.01 2.47
CA SER A 52 -1.82 -16.02 2.56
C SER A 52 -0.97 -15.69 3.79
N PHE A 53 -0.41 -16.73 4.42
CA PHE A 53 0.52 -16.61 5.54
C PHE A 53 1.62 -15.56 5.30
N TRP A 54 2.03 -15.37 4.03
CA TRP A 54 3.02 -14.37 3.63
C TRP A 54 2.56 -12.92 3.83
N CYS A 55 1.28 -12.61 3.60
CA CYS A 55 0.75 -11.26 3.83
C CYS A 55 0.68 -10.94 5.33
N LEU A 56 0.32 -11.92 6.16
CA LEU A 56 0.37 -11.77 7.62
C LEU A 56 1.81 -11.54 8.09
N TRP A 57 2.77 -12.33 7.59
CA TRP A 57 4.19 -12.13 7.89
C TRP A 57 4.69 -10.75 7.51
N ALA A 58 4.31 -10.24 6.32
CA ALA A 58 4.70 -8.91 5.89
C ALA A 58 4.17 -7.82 6.83
N ILE A 59 2.90 -7.92 7.25
CA ILE A 59 2.29 -6.98 8.20
C ILE A 59 2.99 -7.03 9.56
N PHE A 60 3.23 -8.24 10.07
CA PHE A 60 3.92 -8.44 11.36
C PHE A 60 5.35 -7.89 11.33
N TYR A 61 6.14 -8.21 10.29
CA TYR A 61 7.51 -7.70 10.16
C TYR A 61 7.56 -6.18 10.11
N VAL A 62 6.67 -5.56 9.32
CA VAL A 62 6.64 -4.10 9.20
C VAL A 62 6.28 -3.46 10.54
N ARG A 63 5.31 -4.02 11.26
CA ARG A 63 4.96 -3.57 12.61
C ARG A 63 6.14 -3.70 13.56
N GLU A 64 6.81 -4.84 13.57
CA GLU A 64 7.90 -5.12 14.50
C GLU A 64 9.07 -4.16 14.30
N ILE A 65 9.46 -3.91 13.05
CA ILE A 65 10.46 -2.90 12.69
C ILE A 65 10.03 -1.50 13.17
N LEU A 66 8.76 -1.12 12.96
CA LEU A 66 8.24 0.16 13.41
C LEU A 66 8.31 0.29 14.95
N VAL A 67 7.95 -0.76 15.68
CA VAL A 67 8.00 -0.79 17.15
C VAL A 67 9.43 -0.76 17.66
N GLU A 68 10.36 -1.49 17.04
CA GLU A 68 11.79 -1.43 17.39
C GLU A 68 12.36 -0.01 17.21
N VAL A 69 12.05 0.63 16.08
CA VAL A 69 12.45 2.02 15.82
C VAL A 69 11.85 2.97 16.85
N LEU A 70 10.56 2.81 17.19
CA LEU A 70 9.90 3.59 18.23
C LEU A 70 10.60 3.43 19.59
N ASN A 71 10.87 2.20 20.01
CA ASN A 71 11.56 1.92 21.27
C ASN A 71 12.98 2.48 21.28
N PHE A 72 13.69 2.42 20.16
CA PHE A 72 15.01 3.02 20.00
C PHE A 72 14.94 4.55 20.17
N LEU A 73 13.98 5.22 19.52
CA LEU A 73 13.74 6.65 19.64
C LEU A 73 13.32 7.07 21.07
N VAL A 74 12.51 6.26 21.75
CA VAL A 74 12.12 6.52 23.15
C VAL A 74 13.33 6.39 24.07
N ARG A 75 14.24 5.45 23.82
CA ARG A 75 15.43 5.23 24.66
C ARG A 75 16.43 6.39 24.59
N ILE A 76 16.52 7.08 23.46
CA ILE A 76 17.41 8.23 23.29
C ILE A 76 16.81 9.54 23.82
N MET A 77 15.53 9.55 24.19
CA MET A 77 14.87 10.75 24.71
C MET A 77 15.31 11.05 26.15
N PRO A 78 15.55 12.34 26.47
CA PRO A 78 16.07 12.73 27.78
C PRO A 78 15.00 12.73 28.89
N PHE A 79 13.72 12.56 28.55
CA PHE A 79 12.60 12.49 29.49
C PHE A 79 11.94 11.11 29.44
N GLN A 80 11.47 10.60 30.57
CA GLN A 80 10.80 9.30 30.64
C GLN A 80 9.27 9.43 30.59
N ASN A 81 8.71 10.48 31.20
CA ASN A 81 7.27 10.71 31.21
C ASN A 81 6.83 11.34 29.89
N GLY A 82 5.94 10.67 29.16
CA GLY A 82 5.37 11.15 27.89
C GLY A 82 6.28 11.00 26.67
N ALA A 83 7.47 10.41 26.81
CA ALA A 83 8.38 10.18 25.69
C ALA A 83 7.75 9.32 24.60
N VAL A 84 7.02 8.27 24.98
CA VAL A 84 6.30 7.41 24.04
C VAL A 84 5.33 8.22 23.18
N SER A 85 4.49 9.07 23.80
CA SER A 85 3.50 9.87 23.06
C SER A 85 4.16 10.86 22.10
N VAL A 86 5.23 11.51 22.53
CA VAL A 86 5.96 12.49 21.69
C VAL A 86 6.67 11.79 20.52
N VAL A 87 7.37 10.69 20.78
CA VAL A 87 8.01 9.88 19.73
C VAL A 87 6.97 9.37 18.74
N LEU A 88 5.81 8.90 19.22
CA LEU A 88 4.76 8.36 18.37
C LEU A 88 4.20 9.43 17.41
N ILE A 89 3.92 10.65 17.92
CA ILE A 89 3.49 11.77 17.07
C ILE A 89 4.57 12.13 16.04
N PHE A 90 5.83 12.18 16.46
CA PHE A 90 6.95 12.50 15.58
C PHE A 90 7.13 11.43 14.50
N MET A 91 7.04 10.16 14.88
CA MET A 91 7.19 9.02 13.99
C MET A 91 6.05 8.95 12.97
N LEU A 92 4.80 9.15 13.40
CA LEU A 92 3.64 9.20 12.51
C LEU A 92 3.74 10.35 11.50
N THR A 93 4.12 11.54 11.95
CA THR A 93 4.28 12.70 11.06
C THR A 93 5.45 12.50 10.10
N PHE A 94 6.58 11.96 10.56
CA PHE A 94 7.74 11.67 9.73
C PHE A 94 7.44 10.61 8.67
N LEU A 95 6.85 9.46 9.06
CA LEU A 95 6.47 8.41 8.11
C LEU A 95 5.45 8.89 7.08
N SER A 96 4.53 9.77 7.47
CA SER A 96 3.52 10.31 6.55
C SER A 96 4.09 11.32 5.56
N VAL A 97 4.89 12.26 6.06
CA VAL A 97 5.28 13.46 5.29
C VAL A 97 6.56 13.22 4.49
N VAL A 98 7.55 12.52 5.06
CA VAL A 98 8.88 12.37 4.43
C VAL A 98 8.83 11.58 3.12
N PRO A 99 8.16 10.42 3.02
CA PRO A 99 8.08 9.69 1.76
C PRO A 99 7.38 10.50 0.67
N VAL A 100 6.36 11.27 1.04
CA VAL A 100 5.62 12.13 0.11
C VAL A 100 6.48 13.30 -0.36
N LEU A 101 7.26 13.92 0.53
CA LEU A 101 8.21 14.96 0.15
C LEU A 101 9.30 14.43 -0.77
N ILE A 102 9.84 13.23 -0.49
CA ILE A 102 10.81 12.57 -1.37
C ILE A 102 10.19 12.37 -2.75
N LEU A 103 8.97 11.82 -2.83
CA LEU A 103 8.26 11.63 -4.10
C LEU A 103 7.99 12.95 -4.82
N ASP A 104 7.65 14.02 -4.11
CA ASP A 104 7.44 15.34 -4.71
C ASP A 104 8.75 15.90 -5.28
N ILE A 105 9.86 15.80 -4.54
CA ILE A 105 11.19 16.23 -5.00
C ILE A 105 11.61 15.43 -6.24
N PHE A 106 11.45 14.11 -6.23
CA PHE A 106 11.75 13.26 -7.38
C PHE A 106 10.87 13.58 -8.59
N SER A 107 9.58 13.82 -8.37
CA SER A 107 8.64 14.22 -9.43
C SER A 107 9.03 15.57 -10.04
N ARG A 108 9.39 16.54 -9.21
CA ARG A 108 9.86 17.86 -9.66
C ARG A 108 11.17 17.76 -10.45
N ARG A 109 12.12 16.92 -10.04
CA ARG A 109 13.36 16.71 -10.80
C ARG A 109 13.14 16.06 -12.16
N LYS A 110 12.18 15.13 -12.29
CA LYS A 110 11.93 14.40 -13.54
C LYS A 110 10.94 15.08 -14.50
N LYS A 111 9.91 15.74 -13.97
CA LYS A 111 8.79 16.24 -14.76
C LYS A 111 8.57 17.76 -14.61
N PHE A 112 9.38 18.45 -13.80
CA PHE A 112 9.26 19.88 -13.47
C PHE A 112 7.87 20.32 -12.95
N LYS A 113 7.00 19.35 -12.65
CA LYS A 113 5.66 19.54 -12.09
C LYS A 113 5.60 18.84 -10.73
N GLY A 114 4.98 19.53 -9.76
CA GLY A 114 4.70 18.98 -8.44
C GLY A 114 3.80 17.74 -8.53
N TYR A 115 3.94 16.84 -7.56
CA TYR A 115 3.08 15.69 -7.42
C TYR A 115 1.62 16.13 -7.24
N GLN A 116 0.67 15.48 -7.93
CA GLN A 116 -0.69 16.01 -8.03
C GLN A 116 -1.54 15.81 -6.76
N TYR A 117 -1.22 14.84 -5.90
CA TYR A 117 -2.04 14.51 -4.73
C TYR A 117 -1.23 14.23 -3.44
N PRO A 118 -0.28 15.10 -3.04
CA PRO A 118 0.65 14.81 -1.94
C PRO A 118 -0.08 14.64 -0.60
N TYR A 119 -1.11 15.45 -0.36
CA TYR A 119 -1.89 15.38 0.87
C TYR A 119 -2.72 14.10 1.00
N VAL A 120 -3.23 13.58 -0.12
CA VAL A 120 -4.04 12.34 -0.12
C VAL A 120 -3.12 11.14 0.13
N THR A 121 -1.97 11.06 -0.52
CA THR A 121 -0.98 9.99 -0.25
C THR A 121 -0.46 10.06 1.18
N SER A 122 -0.15 11.26 1.68
CA SER A 122 0.26 11.46 3.07
C SER A 122 -0.81 10.94 4.03
N GLY A 123 -2.08 11.33 3.83
CA GLY A 123 -3.19 10.88 4.67
C GLY A 123 -3.39 9.35 4.67
N VAL A 124 -3.24 8.69 3.51
CA VAL A 124 -3.31 7.22 3.42
C VAL A 124 -2.15 6.57 4.18
N ILE A 125 -0.93 7.06 4.03
CA ILE A 125 0.25 6.55 4.74
C ILE A 125 0.09 6.75 6.25
N TRP A 126 -0.44 7.90 6.67
CA TRP A 126 -0.73 8.19 8.07
C TRP A 126 -1.75 7.22 8.65
N LEU A 127 -2.88 6.99 7.96
CA LEU A 127 -3.92 6.05 8.40
C LEU A 127 -3.38 4.63 8.58
N ILE A 128 -2.58 4.15 7.61
CA ILE A 128 -1.94 2.83 7.69
C ILE A 128 -0.96 2.78 8.88
N SER A 129 -0.17 3.83 9.08
CA SER A 129 0.81 3.90 10.17
C SER A 129 0.14 3.91 11.55
N VAL A 130 -0.97 4.64 11.71
CA VAL A 130 -1.78 4.64 12.93
C VAL A 130 -2.34 3.24 13.20
N PHE A 131 -2.87 2.58 12.17
CA PHE A 131 -3.42 1.24 12.31
C PHE A 131 -2.36 0.23 12.79
N LEU A 132 -1.14 0.31 12.25
CA LEU A 132 -0.04 -0.60 12.59
C LEU A 132 0.62 -0.34 13.95
N LEU A 133 0.68 0.93 14.40
CA LEU A 133 1.40 1.31 15.63
C LEU A 133 0.48 1.44 16.86
N VAL A 134 -0.79 1.77 16.66
CA VAL A 134 -1.72 2.10 17.76
C VAL A 134 -2.77 1.01 17.98
N ILE A 135 -3.27 0.39 16.90
CA ILE A 135 -4.42 -0.52 16.98
C ILE A 135 -3.97 -1.99 17.09
N ILE A 136 -2.93 -2.38 16.35
CA ILE A 136 -2.34 -3.73 16.38
C ILE A 136 -1.16 -3.75 17.34
#